data_AF-A0A6J1NNN8-F1
#
_entry.id   AF-A0A6J1NNN8-F1
#
_cell.length_a   1.000
_cell.length_b   1.000
_cell.length_c   1.000
_cell.angle_alpha   90.00
_cell.angle_beta   90.00
_cell.angle_gamma   90.00
#
_symmetry.space_group_name_H-M   'P 1'
#
loop_
_entity.id
_entity.type
_entity.pdbx_description
1 polymer ?
#
loop_
_entity_poly.entity_id
_entity_poly.type
_entity_poly.pdbx_seq_one_letter_code
_entity_poly.pdbx_strand_id
1 'polypeptide(L)'
;MLIFYFRTEYMFNFNKRFQIHDDIDILKRMGLLFGLDKGECTEEDIEKVKSMVPKSLESYVEQMGRGVGHSLSNILEEEDVDEVGEEERDTRG
;
A
#
# COMPACT_ATOMS: atom_id res chain seq x y z
N MET A 1 41.51 -18.61 6.46
CA MET A 1 41.12 -17.22 6.79
C MET A 1 39.77 -16.95 6.13
N LEU A 2 38.71 -17.43 6.77
CA LEU A 2 37.35 -17.34 6.27
C LEU A 2 36.77 -16.06 6.88
N ILE A 3 36.84 -14.96 6.13
CA ILE A 3 36.26 -13.71 6.57
C ILE A 3 34.77 -13.76 6.21
N PHE A 4 33.99 -14.32 7.12
CA PHE A 4 32.55 -14.11 7.21
C PHE A 4 32.32 -12.67 7.75
N TYR A 5 32.77 -11.64 7.03
CA TYR A 5 32.51 -10.24 7.40
C TYR A 5 31.20 -9.82 6.75
N PHE A 6 30.12 -9.90 7.52
CA PHE A 6 28.96 -9.06 7.31
C PHE A 6 29.43 -7.60 7.29
N ARG A 7 29.31 -6.93 6.14
CA ARG A 7 29.67 -5.52 5.98
C ARG A 7 28.51 -4.67 6.49
N THR A 8 28.47 -4.40 7.79
CA THR A 8 27.34 -3.73 8.48
C THR A 8 27.52 -2.22 8.62
N GLU A 9 28.72 -1.69 8.42
CA GLU A 9 29.03 -0.29 8.70
C GLU A 9 29.62 0.44 7.49
N TYR A 10 29.10 1.63 7.24
CA TYR A 10 29.50 2.52 6.14
C TYR A 10 29.43 3.96 6.60
N MET A 11 30.44 4.77 6.26
CA MET A 11 30.46 6.20 6.53
C MET A 11 30.71 6.98 5.23
N PHE A 12 29.81 7.90 4.90
CA PHE A 12 29.90 8.77 3.73
C PHE A 12 29.92 10.23 4.16
N ASN A 13 30.86 11.02 3.63
CA ASN A 13 30.95 12.47 3.87
C ASN A 13 30.48 13.22 2.62
N PHE A 14 29.51 14.12 2.77
CA PHE A 14 28.95 14.90 1.68
C PHE A 14 29.16 16.40 1.90
N ASN A 15 29.68 17.10 0.89
CA ASN A 15 29.88 18.56 0.92
C ASN A 15 28.62 19.35 0.51
N LYS A 16 27.52 18.65 0.20
CA LYS A 16 26.23 19.20 -0.27
C LYS A 16 25.07 18.37 0.30
N ARG A 17 23.85 18.91 0.27
CA ARG A 17 22.64 18.15 0.63
C ARG A 17 22.47 16.96 -0.31
N PHE A 18 22.11 15.82 0.26
CA PHE A 18 21.74 14.60 -0.46
C PHE A 18 20.34 14.17 -0.02
N GLN A 19 19.71 13.31 -0.82
CA GLN A 19 18.43 12.67 -0.52
C GLN A 19 18.60 11.17 -0.73
N ILE A 20 18.09 10.40 0.22
CA ILE A 20 17.95 8.95 0.08
C ILE A 20 16.52 8.72 -0.37
N HIS A 21 16.36 7.92 -1.41
CA HIS A 21 15.06 7.45 -1.88
C HIS A 21 15.04 5.94 -1.75
N ASP A 22 13.93 5.42 -1.25
CA ASP A 22 13.69 3.99 -1.29
C ASP A 22 13.43 3.57 -2.73
N ASP A 23 13.72 2.30 -3.04
CA ASP A 23 13.55 1.75 -4.38
C ASP A 23 12.12 1.94 -4.87
N ILE A 24 11.12 1.81 -3.97
CA ILE A 24 9.71 2.02 -4.29
C ILE A 24 9.48 3.43 -4.85
N ASP A 25 10.00 4.48 -4.20
CA ASP A 25 9.82 5.87 -4.66
C ASP A 25 10.46 6.12 -6.02
N ILE A 26 11.60 5.47 -6.27
CA ILE A 26 12.27 5.51 -7.57
C ILE A 26 11.39 4.84 -8.63
N LEU A 27 10.82 3.67 -8.35
CA LEU A 27 9.93 2.95 -9.28
C LEU A 27 8.66 3.76 -9.59
N LYS A 28 8.09 4.46 -8.59
CA LYS A 28 6.94 5.37 -8.82
C LYS A 28 7.32 6.51 -9.77
N ARG A 29 8.46 7.18 -9.53
CA ARG A 29 8.95 8.29 -10.37
C ARG A 29 9.31 7.85 -11.79
N MET A 30 9.73 6.60 -11.97
CA MET A 30 9.97 6.00 -13.28
C MET A 30 8.67 5.71 -14.06
N GLY A 31 7.50 5.89 -13.44
CA GLY A 31 6.20 5.65 -14.09
C GLY A 31 5.83 4.16 -14.15
N LEU A 32 6.49 3.31 -13.35
CA LEU A 32 6.26 1.85 -13.39
C LEU A 32 4.96 1.42 -12.70
N LEU A 33 4.27 2.34 -12.05
CA LEU A 33 2.93 2.11 -11.49
C LEU A 33 1.80 2.36 -12.50
N PHE A 34 2.10 2.81 -13.73
CA PHE A 34 1.09 3.06 -14.76
C PHE A 34 -0.08 3.98 -14.29
N GLY A 35 0.18 4.89 -13.35
CA GLY A 35 -0.84 5.81 -12.81
C GLY A 35 -1.76 5.22 -11.73
N LEU A 36 -1.52 3.99 -11.27
CA LEU A 36 -2.26 3.36 -10.16
C LEU A 36 -2.17 4.13 -8.84
N ASP A 37 -1.08 4.86 -8.60
CA ASP A 37 -0.89 5.70 -7.42
C ASP A 37 -1.79 6.94 -7.40
N LYS A 38 -2.30 7.35 -8.57
CA LYS A 38 -3.14 8.55 -8.74
C LYS A 38 -4.59 8.22 -9.13
N GLY A 39 -4.87 6.96 -9.48
CA GLY A 39 -6.15 6.57 -10.06
C GLY A 39 -6.38 7.11 -11.47
N GLU A 40 -5.30 7.42 -12.20
CA GLU A 40 -5.32 7.94 -13.57
C GLU A 40 -4.77 6.89 -14.55
N CYS A 41 -5.19 5.63 -14.38
CA CYS A 41 -4.69 4.52 -15.18
C CYS A 41 -5.53 4.35 -16.46
N THR A 42 -4.90 4.10 -17.61
CA THR A 42 -5.62 3.79 -18.85
C THR A 42 -6.16 2.36 -18.82
N GLU A 43 -7.22 2.05 -19.58
CA GLU A 43 -7.76 0.68 -19.60
C GLU A 43 -6.75 -0.37 -20.10
N GLU A 44 -5.89 0.01 -21.05
CA GLU A 44 -4.79 -0.84 -21.54
C GLU A 44 -3.78 -1.16 -20.44
N ASP A 45 -3.44 -0.15 -19.62
CA ASP A 45 -2.51 -0.30 -18.51
C ASP A 45 -3.12 -1.10 -17.36
N ILE A 46 -4.42 -0.94 -17.07
CA ILE A 46 -5.13 -1.76 -16.07
C ILE A 46 -5.05 -3.24 -16.44
N GLU A 47 -5.33 -3.58 -17.70
CA GLU A 47 -5.27 -4.96 -18.17
C GLU A 47 -3.84 -5.53 -18.08
N LYS A 48 -2.86 -4.70 -18.43
CA LYS A 48 -1.45 -5.06 -18.27
C LYS A 48 -1.09 -5.33 -16.81
N VAL A 49 -1.54 -4.50 -15.87
CA VAL A 49 -1.24 -4.70 -14.44
C VAL A 49 -1.97 -5.91 -13.88
N LYS A 50 -3.22 -6.16 -14.30
CA LYS A 50 -3.92 -7.40 -13.95
C LYS A 50 -3.11 -8.64 -14.33
N SER A 51 -2.47 -8.64 -15.51
CA SER A 51 -1.61 -9.75 -15.93
C SER A 51 -0.34 -9.94 -15.07
N MET A 52 0.05 -8.92 -14.29
CA MET A 52 1.20 -8.96 -13.39
C MET A 52 0.84 -9.42 -11.96
N VAL A 53 -0.45 -9.48 -11.62
CA VAL A 53 -0.93 -9.86 -10.28
C VAL A 53 -1.76 -11.15 -10.32
N PRO A 54 -1.89 -11.87 -9.20
CA PRO A 54 -2.81 -12.99 -9.08
C PRO A 54 -4.27 -12.57 -9.28
N LYS A 55 -5.10 -13.49 -9.82
CA LYS A 55 -6.54 -13.27 -10.09
C LYS A 55 -7.34 -12.74 -8.90
N SER A 56 -6.96 -13.10 -7.68
CA SER A 56 -7.62 -12.63 -6.45
C SER A 56 -7.45 -11.13 -6.19
N LEU A 57 -6.47 -10.48 -6.81
CA LEU A 57 -6.15 -9.06 -6.61
C LEU A 57 -6.53 -8.19 -7.81
N GLU A 58 -7.04 -8.77 -8.90
CA GLU A 58 -7.45 -8.02 -10.09
C GLU A 58 -8.53 -6.98 -9.79
N SER A 59 -9.49 -7.32 -8.92
CA SER A 59 -10.55 -6.41 -8.47
C SER A 59 -10.01 -5.20 -7.72
N TYR A 60 -8.93 -5.36 -6.97
CA TYR A 60 -8.28 -4.28 -6.24
C TYR A 60 -7.50 -3.37 -7.19
N VAL A 61 -6.84 -3.93 -8.21
CA VAL A 61 -6.17 -3.16 -9.27
C VAL A 61 -7.18 -2.30 -10.04
N GLU A 62 -8.36 -2.82 -10.36
CA GLU A 62 -9.42 -2.01 -10.99
C GLU A 62 -9.90 -0.86 -10.11
N GLN A 63 -10.12 -1.11 -8.82
CA GLN A 63 -10.57 -0.09 -7.87
C GLN A 63 -9.52 1.02 -7.70
N MET A 64 -8.24 0.66 -7.58
CA MET A 64 -7.13 1.62 -7.52
C MET A 64 -6.97 2.39 -8.82
N GLY A 65 -6.98 1.69 -9.97
CA GLY A 65 -6.72 2.30 -11.28
C GLY A 65 -7.80 3.27 -11.73
N ARG A 66 -9.06 3.03 -11.32
CA ARG A 66 -10.20 3.92 -11.58
C ARG A 66 -10.39 5.02 -10.52
N GLY A 67 -9.56 5.03 -9.47
CA GLY A 67 -9.68 5.99 -8.37
C GLY A 67 -10.96 5.84 -7.53
N VAL A 68 -11.63 4.67 -7.62
CA VAL A 68 -12.89 4.38 -6.89
C VAL A 68 -12.60 3.73 -5.53
N GLY A 69 -11.34 3.40 -5.24
CA GLY A 69 -10.92 2.96 -3.92
C GLY A 69 -11.13 4.06 -2.89
N HIS A 70 -12.04 3.84 -1.93
CA HIS A 70 -11.92 4.44 -0.61
C HIS A 70 -10.45 4.31 -0.21
N SER A 71 -9.79 5.44 0.10
CA SER A 71 -8.41 5.43 0.59
C SER A 71 -8.30 4.33 1.64
N LEU A 72 -7.27 3.46 1.57
CA LEU A 72 -7.04 2.43 2.61
C LEU A 72 -7.07 3.04 4.02
N SER A 73 -6.74 4.32 4.13
CA SER A 73 -6.93 5.20 5.29
C SER A 73 -8.32 5.10 5.91
N ASN A 74 -9.39 5.10 5.09
CA ASN A 74 -10.79 5.09 5.54
C ASN A 74 -11.20 3.74 6.16
N ILE A 75 -10.55 2.63 5.77
CA ILE A 75 -10.88 1.29 6.31
C ILE A 75 -10.25 1.08 7.69
N LEU A 76 -9.12 1.73 7.97
CA LEU A 76 -8.40 1.60 9.24
C LEU A 76 -8.96 2.52 10.34
N GLU A 77 -9.91 3.41 10.02
CA GLU A 77 -10.51 4.36 10.97
C GLU A 77 -11.87 3.89 11.53
N GLU A 78 -12.42 2.74 11.09
CA GLU A 78 -13.75 2.26 11.50
C GLU A 78 -13.75 1.19 12.63
N GLU A 79 -12.60 0.75 13.14
CA GLU A 79 -12.52 -0.20 14.28
C GLU A 79 -12.41 0.51 15.63
N ASP A 80 -13.47 1.20 16.10
CA ASP A 80 -13.62 1.62 17.51
C ASP A 80 -15.09 1.97 17.85
N VAL A 81 -16.01 1.00 17.74
CA VAL A 81 -17.33 1.10 18.41
C VAL A 81 -17.80 -0.28 18.89
N ASP A 82 -17.30 -0.73 20.04
CA ASP A 82 -17.99 -1.76 20.84
C ASP A 82 -19.09 -1.09 21.69
N GLU A 83 -20.28 -0.91 21.12
CA GLU A 83 -21.48 -0.54 21.87
C GLU A 83 -22.07 -1.80 22.52
N VAL A 84 -21.73 -2.04 23.79
CA VAL A 84 -22.29 -3.15 24.59
C VAL A 84 -23.76 -2.86 24.87
N GLY A 85 -24.66 -3.55 24.18
CA GLY A 85 -26.11 -3.46 24.37
C GLY A 85 -26.56 -3.95 25.75
N GLU A 86 -27.41 -3.15 26.41
CA GLU A 86 -28.12 -3.51 27.62
C GLU A 86 -29.21 -4.58 27.31
N GLU A 87 -29.10 -5.78 27.88
CA GLU A 87 -30.19 -6.77 27.84
C GLU A 87 -31.20 -6.49 28.97
N GLU A 88 -32.33 -5.87 28.65
CA GLU A 88 -33.57 -6.01 29.43
C GLU A 88 -34.18 -7.40 29.15
N ARG A 89 -34.40 -8.22 30.19
CA ARG A 89 -35.39 -9.31 30.14
C ARG A 89 -36.24 -9.30 31.40
N ASP A 90 -37.41 -8.66 31.27
CA ASP A 90 -38.61 -9.02 32.02
C ASP A 90 -39.09 -10.39 31.55
N THR A 91 -39.16 -11.36 32.46
CA THR A 91 -40.14 -12.44 32.35
C THR A 91 -40.69 -12.79 33.74
N ARG A 92 -41.83 -12.19 34.04
CA ARG A 92 -42.99 -12.73 34.78
C ARG A 92 -42.98 -14.27 35.00
N GLY A 93 -43.17 -14.70 36.25
CA GLY A 93 -43.41 -16.08 36.67
C GLY A 93 -43.41 -16.25 38.18
#